data_AF-A0A2N2CJF1-F1
#
_entry.id   AF-A0A2N2CJF1-F1
#
_cell.length_a   1.000
_cell.length_b   1.000
_cell.length_c   1.000
_cell.angle_alpha   90.00
_cell.angle_beta   90.00
_cell.angle_gamma   90.00
#
_symmetry.space_group_name_H-M   'P 1'
#
loop_
_entity.id
_entity.type
_entity.pdbx_description
1 polymer ?
#
loop_
_entity_poly.entity_id
_entity_poly.type
_entity_poly.pdbx_seq_one_letter_code
_entity_poly.pdbx_strand_id
1 'polypeptide(L)'
;MIGFVFSNYLPVLIIATGIWVAMIINKSAKEAFVYFVFFMIIFFLSALNTGTLQISRYNEQVWFPLSVIALMPLLTTKFSVRIEKLKPLLMVVFVLFFAFRVNLIREEGNRYSQRNEILMKLISQAGEMNGQHFVVDEKELEIENVPDPNWSFPIESLLFSSESGPDSALTICTTEDYYFNDVYRELNGSNYLFWRIGTELHSGLNEKYFRLQNGTYQQLMPGGDMIKESE
;
A
#
# COMPACT_ATOMS: atom_id res chain seq x y z
N MET A 1 -9.22 20.80 -0.24
CA MET A 1 -9.86 19.77 -1.08
C MET A 1 -9.62 19.99 -2.56
N ILE A 2 -10.07 21.10 -3.16
CA ILE A 2 -9.79 21.40 -4.58
C ILE A 2 -8.29 21.36 -4.89
N GLY A 3 -7.46 22.04 -4.09
CA GLY A 3 -5.99 21.99 -4.25
C GLY A 3 -5.40 20.58 -4.21
N PHE A 4 -5.89 19.71 -3.32
CA PHE A 4 -5.44 18.31 -3.22
C PHE A 4 -5.74 17.53 -4.51
N VAL A 5 -6.94 17.70 -5.06
CA VAL A 5 -7.32 17.05 -6.32
C VAL A 5 -6.47 17.58 -7.48
N PHE A 6 -6.28 18.89 -7.56
CA PHE A 6 -5.45 19.48 -8.61
C PHE A 6 -3.97 19.10 -8.50
N SER A 7 -3.45 18.82 -7.30
CA SER A 7 -2.08 18.34 -7.15
C SER A 7 -1.91 16.86 -7.51
N ASN A 8 -2.91 16.01 -7.21
CA ASN A 8 -2.74 14.55 -7.25
C ASN A 8 -3.53 13.85 -8.36
N TYR A 9 -4.61 14.45 -8.83
CA TYR A 9 -5.53 13.87 -9.81
C TYR A 9 -5.67 14.77 -11.06
N LEU A 10 -4.73 15.69 -11.28
CA LEU A 10 -4.69 16.55 -12.47
C LEU A 10 -4.81 15.77 -13.78
N PRO A 11 -4.12 14.62 -13.98
CA PRO A 11 -4.26 13.86 -15.23
C PRO A 11 -5.70 13.37 -15.46
N VAL A 12 -6.38 12.94 -14.40
CA VAL A 12 -7.78 12.49 -14.45
C VAL A 12 -8.69 13.65 -14.83
N LEU A 13 -8.50 14.83 -14.24
CA LEU A 13 -9.27 16.03 -14.56
C LEU A 13 -9.06 16.49 -16.01
N ILE A 14 -7.82 16.46 -16.51
CA ILE A 14 -7.49 16.81 -17.90
C ILE A 14 -8.17 15.85 -18.86
N ILE A 15 -8.08 14.54 -18.62
CA ILE A 15 -8.70 13.50 -19.44
C ILE A 15 -10.23 13.66 -19.43
N ALA A 16 -10.82 13.79 -18.24
CA ALA A 16 -12.26 13.94 -18.07
C ALA A 16 -12.81 15.18 -18.79
N THR A 17 -12.10 16.30 -18.68
CA THR A 17 -12.46 17.56 -19.34
C THR A 17 -12.30 17.46 -20.86
N GLY A 18 -11.20 16.87 -21.34
CA GLY A 18 -10.96 16.67 -22.76
C GLY A 18 -12.03 15.80 -23.42
N ILE A 19 -12.44 14.71 -22.76
CA ILE A 19 -13.51 13.84 -23.22
C ILE A 19 -14.85 14.57 -23.22
N TRP A 20 -15.16 15.32 -22.17
CA TRP A 20 -16.38 16.13 -22.11
C TRP A 20 -16.47 17.13 -23.26
N VAL A 21 -15.39 17.87 -23.52
CA VAL A 21 -15.28 18.79 -24.67
C VAL A 21 -15.45 18.05 -26.00
N ALA A 22 -14.81 16.89 -26.15
CA ALA A 22 -14.94 16.07 -27.35
C ALA A 22 -16.40 15.60 -27.59
N MET A 23 -17.13 15.23 -26.54
CA MET A 23 -18.54 14.86 -26.64
C MET A 23 -19.42 16.05 -27.07
N ILE A 24 -19.16 17.25 -26.55
CA ILE A 24 -19.85 18.48 -26.96
C ILE A 24 -19.60 18.77 -28.45
N ILE A 25 -18.35 18.70 -28.89
CA ILE A 25 -17.97 18.90 -30.32
C ILE A 25 -18.66 17.86 -31.20
N ASN A 26 -18.81 16.62 -30.71
CA ASN A 26 -19.50 15.54 -31.40
C ASN A 26 -21.04 15.66 -31.38
N LYS A 27 -21.58 16.78 -30.89
CA LYS A 27 -23.03 17.06 -30.77
C LYS A 27 -23.78 16.08 -29.85
N SER A 28 -23.08 15.40 -28.96
CA SER A 28 -23.64 14.50 -27.94
C SER A 28 -23.84 15.24 -26.60
N ALA A 29 -24.55 16.38 -26.65
CA ALA A 29 -24.65 17.29 -25.50
C ALA A 29 -25.42 16.69 -24.31
N LYS A 30 -26.41 15.83 -24.57
CA LYS A 30 -27.17 15.14 -23.52
C LYS A 30 -26.29 14.14 -22.78
N GLU A 31 -25.53 13.33 -23.53
CA GLU A 31 -24.59 12.36 -22.99
C GLU A 31 -23.47 13.08 -22.22
N ALA A 32 -22.95 14.19 -22.75
CA ALA A 32 -21.95 15.01 -22.08
C ALA A 32 -22.47 15.58 -20.75
N PHE A 33 -23.73 16.02 -20.69
CA PHE A 33 -24.35 16.49 -19.46
C PHE A 33 -24.52 15.38 -18.43
N VAL A 34 -25.04 14.21 -18.83
CA VAL A 34 -25.19 13.05 -17.95
C VAL A 34 -23.83 12.60 -17.40
N TYR A 35 -22.81 12.53 -18.26
CA TYR A 35 -21.44 12.22 -17.86
C TYR A 35 -20.90 13.23 -16.84
N PHE A 36 -21.06 14.52 -17.10
CA PHE A 36 -20.61 15.57 -16.18
C PHE A 36 -21.28 15.45 -14.81
N VAL A 37 -22.61 15.28 -14.77
CA VAL A 37 -23.35 15.10 -13.51
C VAL A 37 -22.87 13.86 -12.77
N PHE A 38 -22.69 12.74 -13.46
CA PHE A 38 -22.23 11.49 -12.84
C PHE A 38 -20.80 11.61 -12.30
N PHE A 39 -19.89 12.23 -13.07
CA PHE A 39 -18.53 12.53 -12.64
C PHE A 39 -18.54 13.41 -11.38
N MET A 40 -19.36 14.47 -11.34
CA MET A 40 -19.48 15.36 -10.18
C MET A 40 -20.06 14.66 -8.95
N ILE A 41 -21.02 13.75 -9.11
CA ILE A 41 -21.55 12.94 -8.00
C ILE A 41 -20.44 12.09 -7.38
N ILE A 42 -19.71 11.34 -8.22
CA ILE A 42 -18.66 10.45 -7.72
C ILE A 42 -17.51 11.23 -7.12
N PHE A 43 -17.14 12.35 -7.74
CA PHE A 43 -16.17 13.29 -7.22
C PHE A 43 -16.54 13.76 -5.80
N PHE A 44 -17.79 14.16 -5.61
CA PHE A 44 -18.29 14.63 -4.32
C PHE A 44 -18.35 13.52 -3.28
N LEU A 45 -18.76 12.30 -3.68
CA LEU A 45 -18.76 11.13 -2.80
C LEU A 45 -17.34 10.75 -2.36
N SER A 46 -16.38 10.73 -3.28
CA SER A 46 -14.96 10.51 -2.95
C SER A 46 -14.45 11.58 -1.99
N ALA A 47 -14.71 12.85 -2.28
CA ALA A 47 -14.37 13.98 -1.42
C ALA A 47 -14.93 13.87 0.01
N LEU A 48 -16.21 13.49 0.15
CA LEU A 48 -16.84 13.29 1.45
C LEU A 48 -16.24 12.11 2.23
N ASN A 49 -15.87 11.03 1.54
CA ASN A 49 -15.35 9.81 2.18
C ASN A 49 -13.88 9.91 2.60
N THR A 50 -13.10 10.79 1.96
CA THR A 50 -11.65 10.89 2.19
C THR A 50 -11.33 11.39 3.60
N GLY A 51 -12.10 12.35 4.13
CA GLY A 51 -11.93 12.93 5.48
C GLY A 51 -10.61 13.65 5.77
N THR A 52 -9.59 13.47 4.93
CA THR A 52 -8.23 14.01 5.06
C THR A 52 -7.73 14.55 3.71
N LEU A 53 -6.73 15.43 3.74
CA LEU A 53 -6.11 16.02 2.53
C LEU A 53 -4.69 15.50 2.28
N GLN A 54 -4.31 14.39 2.92
CA GLN A 54 -2.99 13.78 2.74
C GLN A 54 -3.06 12.70 1.67
N ILE A 55 -2.00 12.46 0.91
CA ILE A 55 -1.97 11.29 0.03
C ILE A 55 -1.80 10.07 0.93
N SER A 56 -2.70 9.10 0.79
CA SER A 56 -2.62 7.82 1.50
C SER A 56 -3.15 6.74 0.58
N ARG A 57 -2.76 5.48 0.85
CA ARG A 57 -3.31 4.32 0.15
C ARG A 57 -4.84 4.31 0.19
N TYR A 58 -5.43 4.69 1.32
CA TYR A 58 -6.88 4.80 1.46
C TYR A 58 -7.45 5.83 0.48
N ASN A 59 -6.80 6.99 0.38
CA ASN A 59 -7.25 8.05 -0.53
C ASN A 59 -7.09 7.61 -2.00
N GLU A 60 -6.01 6.93 -2.37
CA GLU A 60 -5.90 6.37 -3.73
C GLU A 60 -7.08 5.45 -4.08
N GLN A 61 -7.50 4.59 -3.15
CA GLN A 61 -8.64 3.68 -3.35
C GLN A 61 -9.98 4.43 -3.47
N VAL A 62 -10.20 5.45 -2.63
CA VAL A 62 -11.42 6.26 -2.63
C VAL A 62 -11.59 7.07 -3.92
N TRP A 63 -10.48 7.53 -4.51
CA TRP A 63 -10.47 8.36 -5.71
C TRP A 63 -10.33 7.54 -7.01
N PHE A 64 -9.90 6.28 -6.94
CA PHE A 64 -9.73 5.38 -8.09
C PHE A 64 -10.93 5.30 -9.05
N PRO A 65 -12.20 5.27 -8.59
CA PRO A 65 -13.35 5.22 -9.50
C PRO A 65 -13.42 6.38 -10.49
N LEU A 66 -12.88 7.55 -10.17
CA LEU A 66 -12.87 8.70 -11.07
C LEU A 66 -12.06 8.44 -12.34
N SER A 67 -10.99 7.66 -12.26
CA SER A 67 -10.20 7.28 -13.44
C SER A 67 -11.02 6.41 -14.40
N VAL A 68 -11.82 5.49 -13.86
CA VAL A 68 -12.70 4.62 -14.66
C VAL A 68 -13.81 5.45 -15.31
N ILE A 69 -14.45 6.32 -14.54
CA ILE A 69 -15.53 7.17 -15.03
C ILE A 69 -15.01 8.13 -16.09
N ALA A 70 -13.83 8.75 -15.87
CA ALA A 70 -13.21 9.65 -16.82
C ALA A 70 -13.09 9.02 -18.21
N LEU A 71 -12.76 7.73 -18.28
CA LEU A 71 -12.56 7.01 -19.53
C LEU A 71 -13.84 6.37 -20.10
N MET A 72 -14.90 6.22 -19.30
CA MET A 72 -16.13 5.52 -19.69
C MET A 72 -16.73 6.04 -21.01
N PRO A 73 -16.80 7.36 -21.30
CA PRO A 73 -17.37 7.82 -22.56
C PRO A 73 -16.58 7.40 -23.79
N LEU A 74 -15.26 7.13 -23.68
CA LEU A 74 -14.46 6.58 -24.78
C LEU A 74 -14.92 5.19 -25.19
N LEU A 75 -15.52 4.42 -24.27
CA LEU A 75 -16.00 3.06 -24.52
C LEU A 75 -17.44 3.03 -25.03
N THR A 76 -18.27 3.99 -24.61
CA THR A 76 -19.73 3.97 -24.87
C THR A 76 -20.18 4.94 -25.97
N THR A 77 -19.42 6.00 -26.24
CA THR A 77 -19.82 7.07 -27.16
C THR A 77 -19.23 6.86 -28.55
N LYS A 78 -20.05 6.99 -29.59
CA LYS A 78 -19.57 6.96 -30.98
C LYS A 78 -18.96 8.31 -31.35
N PHE A 79 -17.64 8.39 -31.40
CA PHE A 79 -16.94 9.59 -31.86
C PHE A 79 -16.84 9.66 -33.39
N SER A 80 -16.79 10.88 -33.94
CA SER A 80 -16.65 11.10 -35.39
C SER A 80 -15.34 10.54 -35.99
N VAL A 81 -15.37 10.31 -37.32
CA VAL A 81 -14.27 9.77 -38.16
C VAL A 81 -12.92 10.50 -38.01
N ARG A 82 -12.90 11.74 -37.49
CA ARG A 82 -11.63 12.47 -37.27
C ARG A 82 -10.77 11.87 -36.15
N ILE A 83 -11.37 11.24 -35.13
CA ILE A 83 -10.61 10.57 -34.05
C ILE A 83 -9.93 9.30 -34.56
N GLU A 84 -10.50 8.59 -35.54
CA GLU A 84 -9.88 7.39 -36.13
C GLU A 84 -8.50 7.69 -36.73
N LYS A 85 -8.26 8.90 -37.24
CA LYS A 85 -6.93 9.31 -37.74
C LYS A 85 -5.89 9.51 -36.63
N LEU A 86 -6.33 9.84 -35.41
CA LEU A 86 -5.46 10.00 -34.24
C LEU A 86 -5.20 8.68 -33.50
N LYS A 87 -5.98 7.63 -33.82
CA LYS A 87 -5.90 6.33 -33.15
C LYS A 87 -4.49 5.72 -33.13
N PRO A 88 -3.68 5.73 -34.21
CA PRO A 88 -2.32 5.20 -34.15
C PRO A 88 -1.42 5.98 -33.17
N LEU A 89 -1.54 7.31 -33.17
CA LEU A 89 -0.79 8.17 -32.23
C LEU A 89 -1.21 7.89 -30.78
N LEU A 90 -2.52 7.82 -30.51
CA LEU A 90 -3.06 7.49 -29.19
C LEU A 90 -2.61 6.11 -28.73
N MET A 91 -2.52 5.14 -29.65
CA MET A 91 -2.02 3.80 -29.36
C MET A 91 -0.54 3.81 -28.99
N VAL A 92 0.30 4.57 -29.71
CA VAL A 92 1.72 4.75 -29.35
C VAL A 92 1.87 5.40 -27.98
N VAL A 93 1.12 6.48 -27.70
CA VAL A 93 1.13 7.14 -26.38
C VAL A 93 0.70 6.17 -25.28
N PHE A 94 -0.34 5.37 -25.53
CA PHE A 94 -0.81 4.35 -24.58
C PHE A 94 0.26 3.28 -24.31
N VAL A 95 0.93 2.78 -25.35
CA VAL A 95 2.01 1.79 -25.20
C VAL A 95 3.19 2.37 -24.41
N LEU A 96 3.59 3.61 -24.68
CA LEU A 96 4.65 4.29 -23.92
C LEU A 96 4.26 4.50 -22.46
N PHE A 97 3.02 4.94 -22.21
CA PHE A 97 2.50 5.09 -20.86
C PHE A 97 2.43 3.75 -20.12
N PHE A 98 2.00 2.69 -20.80
CA PHE A 98 1.96 1.34 -20.25
C PHE A 98 3.37 0.85 -19.88
N ALA A 99 4.35 1.01 -20.78
CA ALA A 99 5.74 0.66 -20.51
C ALA A 99 6.32 1.45 -19.32
N PHE A 100 6.03 2.74 -19.24
CA PHE A 100 6.39 3.58 -18.09
C PHE A 100 5.78 3.06 -16.78
N ARG A 101 4.48 2.71 -16.77
CA ARG A 101 3.81 2.15 -15.58
C ARG A 101 4.35 0.78 -15.19
N VAL A 102 4.67 -0.09 -16.15
CA VAL A 102 5.33 -1.37 -15.89
C VAL A 102 6.68 -1.15 -15.23
N ASN A 103 7.46 -0.16 -15.69
CA ASN A 103 8.74 0.18 -15.06
C ASN A 103 8.56 0.64 -13.61
N LEU A 104 7.59 1.52 -13.33
CA LEU A 104 7.29 1.95 -11.96
C LEU A 104 6.84 0.79 -11.06
N ILE A 105 6.02 -0.14 -11.58
CA ILE A 105 5.61 -1.34 -10.83
C ILE A 105 6.82 -2.22 -10.53
N ARG A 106 7.75 -2.36 -11.47
CA ARG A 106 9.00 -3.10 -11.27
C ARG A 106 9.86 -2.46 -10.18
N GLU A 107 10.04 -1.14 -10.24
CA GLU A 107 10.79 -0.39 -9.23
C GLU A 107 10.17 -0.57 -7.84
N GLU A 108 8.86 -0.42 -7.71
CA GLU A 108 8.17 -0.64 -6.44
C GLU A 108 8.28 -2.10 -5.96
N GLY A 109 8.19 -3.06 -6.88
CA GLY A 109 8.38 -4.49 -6.56
C GLY A 109 9.78 -4.79 -6.01
N ASN A 110 10.82 -4.14 -6.55
CA ASN A 110 12.18 -4.27 -6.02
C ASN A 110 12.29 -3.70 -4.60
N ARG A 111 11.68 -2.54 -4.34
CA ARG A 111 11.65 -1.91 -3.02
C ARG A 111 11.02 -2.82 -1.95
N TYR A 112 9.88 -3.45 -2.27
CA TYR A 112 9.26 -4.42 -1.35
C TYR A 112 10.04 -5.73 -1.23
N SER A 113 10.77 -6.13 -2.27
CA SER A 113 11.66 -7.31 -2.20
C SER A 113 12.80 -7.07 -1.22
N GLN A 114 13.44 -5.90 -1.27
CA GLN A 114 14.47 -5.49 -0.32
C GLN A 114 13.95 -5.45 1.12
N ARG A 115 12.75 -4.89 1.34
CA ARG A 115 12.09 -4.93 2.66
C ARG A 115 11.92 -6.36 3.17
N ASN A 116 11.50 -7.29 2.31
CA ASN A 116 11.35 -8.69 2.70
C ASN A 116 12.71 -9.31 3.03
N GLU A 117 13.78 -8.98 2.31
CA GLU A 117 15.14 -9.42 2.65
C GLU A 117 15.58 -8.91 4.03
N ILE A 118 15.28 -7.65 4.36
CA ILE A 118 15.54 -7.08 5.69
C ILE A 118 14.75 -7.83 6.77
N LEU A 119 13.47 -8.08 6.54
CA LEU A 119 12.64 -8.87 7.47
C LEU A 119 13.20 -10.28 7.66
N MET A 120 13.62 -10.96 6.59
CA MET A 120 14.24 -12.28 6.68
C MET A 120 15.57 -12.25 7.44
N LYS A 121 16.39 -11.22 7.25
CA LYS A 121 17.62 -11.01 8.03
C LYS A 121 17.32 -10.81 9.52
N LEU A 122 16.31 -10.00 9.85
CA LEU A 122 15.86 -9.82 11.23
C LEU A 122 15.34 -11.13 11.85
N ILE A 123 14.54 -11.89 11.12
CA ILE A 123 14.05 -13.21 11.56
C ILE A 123 15.22 -14.16 11.81
N SER A 124 16.20 -14.21 10.91
CA SER A 124 17.40 -15.04 11.07
C SER A 124 18.17 -14.64 12.33
N GLN A 125 18.40 -13.35 12.56
CA GLN A 125 19.10 -12.85 13.76
C GLN A 125 18.31 -13.15 15.04
N ALA A 126 17.00 -12.94 15.02
CA ALA A 126 16.11 -13.24 16.14
C ALA A 126 16.09 -14.74 16.47
N GLY A 127 16.13 -15.60 15.45
CA GLY A 127 16.18 -17.06 15.62
C GLY A 127 17.45 -17.59 16.27
N GLU A 128 18.55 -16.83 16.25
CA GLU A 128 19.79 -17.14 16.97
C GLU A 128 19.74 -16.72 18.45
N MET A 129 18.76 -15.89 18.83
CA MET A 129 18.55 -15.43 20.20
C MET A 129 17.63 -16.37 20.99
N ASN A 130 17.75 -16.35 22.32
CA ASN A 130 16.82 -17.07 23.19
C ASN A 130 15.50 -16.27 23.32
N GLY A 131 14.51 -16.57 22.49
CA GLY A 131 13.17 -15.98 22.59
C GLY A 131 12.39 -16.10 21.28
N GLN A 132 11.13 -15.66 21.32
CA GLN A 132 10.24 -15.62 20.14
C GLN A 132 9.44 -14.30 20.05
N HIS A 133 9.78 -13.32 20.89
CA HIS A 133 9.09 -12.03 20.97
C HIS A 133 10.15 -10.94 20.97
N PHE A 134 10.16 -10.11 19.93
CA PHE A 134 11.22 -9.16 19.69
C PHE A 134 10.70 -7.77 19.31
N VAL A 135 11.42 -6.73 19.75
CA VAL A 135 11.19 -5.32 19.42
C VAL A 135 12.42 -4.80 18.70
N VAL A 136 12.25 -4.21 17.53
CA VAL A 136 13.33 -3.54 16.79
C VAL A 136 13.07 -2.04 16.73
N ASP A 137 14.11 -1.21 16.79
CA ASP A 137 13.92 0.23 16.66
C ASP A 137 13.58 0.58 15.21
N GLU A 138 12.46 1.28 14.99
CA GLU A 138 12.01 1.67 13.65
C GLU A 138 13.07 2.49 12.92
N LYS A 139 13.82 3.34 13.65
CA LYS A 139 14.89 4.16 13.08
C LYS A 139 16.04 3.36 12.48
N GLU A 140 16.25 2.14 12.95
CA GLU A 140 17.28 1.25 12.41
C GLU A 140 16.80 0.55 11.12
N LEU A 141 15.52 0.68 10.79
CA LEU A 141 14.88 0.14 9.59
C LEU A 141 14.56 1.22 8.55
N GLU A 142 14.79 2.50 8.87
CA GLU A 142 14.70 3.63 7.94
C GLU A 142 15.84 3.58 6.91
N ILE A 143 15.68 2.72 5.89
CA ILE A 143 16.64 2.56 4.79
C ILE A 143 16.14 3.33 3.58
N GLU A 144 17.05 4.10 2.95
CA GLU A 144 16.70 4.92 1.79
C GLU A 144 16.09 4.05 0.68
N ASN A 145 14.97 4.52 0.11
CA ASN A 145 14.23 3.84 -0.94
C ASN A 145 13.64 2.48 -0.56
N VAL A 146 13.69 2.04 0.69
CA VAL A 146 12.98 0.85 1.17
C VAL A 146 11.67 1.29 1.87
N PRO A 147 10.54 0.59 1.69
CA PRO A 147 9.32 0.92 2.43
C PRO A 147 9.48 0.55 3.90
N ASP A 148 9.08 1.46 4.78
CA ASP A 148 9.12 1.27 6.22
C ASP A 148 8.29 0.04 6.67
N PRO A 149 8.57 -0.50 7.87
CA PRO A 149 7.69 -1.45 8.51
C PRO A 149 6.25 -0.92 8.59
N ASN A 150 5.29 -1.82 8.45
CA ASN A 150 3.88 -1.47 8.54
C ASN A 150 3.29 -2.06 9.82
N TRP A 151 2.05 -1.67 10.13
CA TRP A 151 1.28 -2.18 11.27
C TRP A 151 1.04 -3.71 11.29
N SER A 152 1.39 -4.43 10.22
CA SER A 152 1.34 -5.90 10.13
C SER A 152 2.69 -6.59 10.33
N PHE A 153 3.76 -5.85 10.64
CA PHE A 153 5.10 -6.41 10.87
C PHE A 153 5.15 -7.60 11.85
N PRO A 154 4.39 -7.60 12.97
CA PRO A 154 4.34 -8.76 13.87
C PRO A 154 3.75 -10.02 13.24
N ILE A 155 2.75 -9.88 12.35
CA ILE A 155 2.16 -11.03 11.63
C ILE A 155 3.08 -11.48 10.52
N GLU A 156 3.69 -10.56 9.80
CA GLU A 156 4.61 -10.91 8.71
C GLU A 156 5.81 -11.70 9.25
N SER A 157 6.43 -11.23 10.34
CA SER A 157 7.50 -11.98 11.01
C SER A 157 7.03 -13.35 11.50
N LEU A 158 5.83 -13.47 12.07
CA LEU A 158 5.23 -14.74 12.47
C LEU A 158 5.06 -15.71 11.30
N LEU A 159 4.54 -15.22 10.18
CA LEU A 159 4.31 -16.01 8.98
C LEU A 159 5.63 -16.50 8.38
N PHE A 160 6.57 -15.58 8.12
CA PHE A 160 7.84 -15.93 7.47
C PHE A 160 8.73 -16.80 8.35
N SER A 161 8.79 -16.55 9.66
CA SER A 161 9.59 -17.38 10.57
C SER A 161 9.06 -18.81 10.70
N SER A 162 7.74 -19.00 10.59
CA SER A 162 7.11 -20.32 10.65
C SER A 162 7.36 -21.21 9.43
N GLU A 163 7.94 -20.68 8.33
CA GLU A 163 8.25 -21.46 7.13
C GLU A 163 9.20 -22.64 7.42
N SER A 164 10.11 -22.47 8.40
CA SER A 164 11.02 -23.53 8.85
C SER A 164 10.35 -24.57 9.76
N GLY A 165 9.11 -24.31 10.19
CA GLY A 165 8.33 -25.17 11.07
C GLY A 165 7.61 -24.37 12.17
N PRO A 166 6.60 -24.96 12.82
CA PRO A 166 5.80 -24.27 13.83
C PRO A 166 6.61 -23.82 15.05
N ASP A 167 7.66 -24.55 15.42
CA ASP A 167 8.52 -24.22 16.57
C ASP A 167 9.51 -23.07 16.25
N SER A 168 9.68 -22.69 14.98
CA SER A 168 10.50 -21.55 14.54
C SER A 168 9.72 -20.23 14.52
N ALA A 169 8.41 -20.27 14.79
CA ALA A 169 7.56 -19.10 14.84
C ALA A 169 8.09 -18.07 15.86
N LEU A 170 8.25 -16.82 15.42
CA LEU A 170 8.60 -15.68 16.25
C LEU A 170 7.89 -14.42 15.76
N THR A 171 7.73 -13.44 16.65
CA THR A 171 7.13 -12.15 16.33
C THR A 171 8.13 -11.03 16.54
N ILE A 172 8.19 -10.12 15.58
CA ILE A 172 9.02 -8.91 15.63
C ILE A 172 8.09 -7.72 15.41
N CYS A 173 8.08 -6.78 16.35
CA CYS A 173 7.38 -5.51 16.21
C CYS A 173 8.36 -4.33 16.22
N THR A 174 7.94 -3.18 15.71
CA THR A 174 8.74 -1.96 15.88
C THR A 174 8.56 -1.37 17.28
N THR A 175 9.48 -0.50 17.68
CA THR A 175 9.33 0.35 18.87
C THR A 175 8.05 1.20 18.79
N GLU A 176 7.72 1.73 17.62
CA GLU A 176 6.47 2.50 17.41
C GLU A 176 5.23 1.65 17.71
N ASP A 177 5.17 0.42 17.17
CA ASP A 177 4.05 -0.50 17.39
C ASP A 177 3.95 -0.94 18.85
N TYR A 178 5.08 -1.26 19.48
CA TYR A 178 5.14 -1.73 20.86
C TYR A 178 4.61 -0.69 21.86
N TYR A 179 4.93 0.59 21.65
CA TYR A 179 4.50 1.68 22.51
C TYR A 179 3.17 2.33 22.07
N PHE A 180 2.59 1.90 20.95
CA PHE A 180 1.37 2.50 20.45
C PHE A 180 0.19 2.26 21.40
N ASN A 181 -0.50 3.34 21.77
CA ASN A 181 -1.65 3.29 22.69
C ASN A 181 -1.40 2.50 23.99
N ASP A 182 -0.15 2.48 24.49
CA ASP A 182 0.24 1.71 25.68
C ASP A 182 -0.02 0.18 25.56
N VAL A 183 -0.08 -0.39 24.35
CA VAL A 183 -0.40 -1.82 24.14
C VAL A 183 0.59 -2.77 24.85
N TYR A 184 1.84 -2.36 25.04
CA TYR A 184 2.82 -3.14 25.81
C TYR A 184 2.36 -3.48 27.24
N ARG A 185 1.46 -2.70 27.84
CA ARG A 185 0.92 -2.97 29.18
C ARG A 185 -0.01 -4.17 29.22
N GLU A 186 -0.56 -4.56 28.07
CA GLU A 186 -1.43 -5.73 27.92
C GLU A 186 -0.63 -7.02 27.69
N LEU A 187 0.64 -6.91 27.29
CA LEU A 187 1.52 -8.04 27.02
C LEU A 187 1.98 -8.67 28.34
N ASN A 188 1.63 -9.94 28.56
CA ASN A 188 1.91 -10.70 29.78
C ASN A 188 2.70 -11.98 29.52
N GLY A 189 3.14 -12.18 28.28
CA GLY A 189 3.93 -13.32 27.84
C GLY A 189 3.13 -14.59 27.56
N SER A 190 1.81 -14.61 27.76
CA SER A 190 0.91 -15.63 27.19
C SER A 190 0.14 -15.14 25.96
N ASN A 191 0.35 -13.87 25.61
CA ASN A 191 -0.13 -13.19 24.42
C ASN A 191 1.03 -12.53 23.69
N TYR A 192 0.78 -12.22 22.42
CA TYR A 192 1.70 -11.53 21.53
C TYR A 192 1.00 -10.33 20.88
N LEU A 193 1.77 -9.39 20.36
CA LEU A 193 1.26 -8.28 19.58
C LEU A 193 0.85 -8.80 18.20
N PHE A 194 -0.45 -8.83 17.91
CA PHE A 194 -0.96 -9.29 16.62
C PHE A 194 -0.87 -8.17 15.58
N TRP A 195 -1.21 -6.95 15.94
CA TRP A 195 -0.99 -5.77 15.11
C TRP A 195 -0.76 -4.57 16.04
N ARG A 196 -0.46 -3.41 15.48
CA ARG A 196 -0.21 -2.16 16.24
C ARG A 196 -1.21 -1.82 17.37
N ILE A 197 -2.49 -2.22 17.23
CA ILE A 197 -3.58 -1.91 18.18
C ILE A 197 -4.20 -3.12 18.92
N GLY A 198 -3.57 -4.30 18.92
CA GLY A 198 -4.24 -5.51 19.40
C GLY A 198 -3.29 -6.63 19.76
N THR A 199 -3.59 -7.27 20.88
CA THR A 199 -2.89 -8.46 21.38
C THR A 199 -3.77 -9.69 21.21
N GLU A 200 -3.15 -10.84 20.98
CA GLU A 200 -3.84 -12.13 20.86
C GLU A 200 -3.19 -13.17 21.75
N LEU A 201 -3.98 -14.08 22.31
CA LEU A 201 -3.47 -15.17 23.14
C LEU A 201 -2.75 -16.20 22.27
N HIS A 202 -1.67 -16.81 22.78
CA HIS A 202 -0.99 -17.92 22.09
C HIS A 202 -1.94 -19.08 21.77
N SER A 203 -2.94 -19.33 22.63
CA SER A 203 -3.96 -20.36 22.43
C SER A 203 -4.91 -20.08 21.26
N GLY A 204 -4.96 -18.83 20.76
CA GLY A 204 -5.69 -18.45 19.55
C GLY A 204 -4.96 -18.84 18.27
N LEU A 205 -3.66 -19.15 18.35
CA LEU A 205 -2.88 -19.59 17.20
C LEU A 205 -3.16 -21.04 16.83
N ASN A 206 -3.08 -21.34 15.54
CA ASN A 206 -3.14 -22.72 15.08
C ASN A 206 -1.78 -23.40 15.31
N GLU A 207 -1.70 -24.27 16.33
CA GLU A 207 -0.48 -24.99 16.75
C GLU A 207 0.17 -25.86 15.66
N LYS A 208 -0.56 -26.16 14.57
CA LYS A 208 -0.01 -26.84 13.40
C LYS A 208 0.97 -25.94 12.64
N TYR A 209 0.74 -24.64 12.66
CA TYR A 209 1.48 -23.65 11.88
C TYR A 209 2.33 -22.74 12.77
N PHE A 210 1.89 -22.44 13.99
CA PHE A 210 2.57 -21.49 14.88
C PHE A 210 2.60 -22.01 16.31
N ARG A 211 3.79 -22.11 16.91
CA ARG A 211 3.97 -22.44 18.32
C ARG A 211 4.85 -21.39 18.98
N LEU A 212 4.20 -20.30 19.39
CA LEU A 212 4.81 -19.29 20.24
C LEU A 212 4.89 -19.79 21.68
N GLN A 213 6.08 -19.73 22.25
CA GLN A 213 6.39 -20.00 23.63
C GLN A 213 6.07 -18.76 24.47
N ASN A 214 5.78 -19.01 25.74
CA ASN A 214 5.57 -17.91 26.66
C ASN A 214 6.87 -17.15 26.89
N GLY A 215 6.82 -15.82 26.83
CA GLY A 215 8.01 -14.99 26.98
C GLY A 215 7.72 -13.51 26.86
N THR A 216 8.64 -12.68 27.34
CA THR A 216 8.55 -11.23 27.19
C THR A 216 9.24 -10.78 25.91
N TYR A 217 8.78 -9.65 25.38
CA TYR A 217 9.45 -8.97 24.27
C TYR A 217 10.87 -8.55 24.65
N GLN A 218 11.83 -8.83 23.78
CA GLN A 218 13.24 -8.50 23.94
C GLN A 218 13.70 -7.54 22.83
N GLN A 219 14.65 -6.65 23.13
CA GLN A 219 15.21 -5.78 22.10
C GLN A 219 16.05 -6.60 21.12
N LEU A 220 15.75 -6.44 19.83
CA LEU A 220 16.56 -6.91 18.71
C LEU A 220 17.38 -5.72 18.21
N MET A 221 18.71 -5.88 18.22
CA MET A 221 19.63 -4.91 17.64
C MET A 221 20.05 -5.41 16.25
N PRO A 222 19.65 -4.75 15.15
CA PRO A 222 20.10 -5.04 13.80
C PRO A 222 21.63 -5.11 13.75
N GLY A 223 22.17 -6.23 13.28
CA GLY A 223 23.61 -6.36 13.05
C GLY A 223 24.13 -5.29 12.06
N GLY A 224 25.34 -4.78 12.28
CA GLY A 224 25.94 -3.68 11.52
C GLY A 224 26.10 -3.91 10.01
N ASP A 225 25.93 -5.16 9.54
CA ASP A 225 25.93 -5.51 8.12
C ASP A 225 24.61 -5.16 7.41
N MET A 226 23.50 -4.95 8.14
CA MET A 226 22.24 -4.47 7.55
C MET A 226 22.30 -3.01 7.09
N ILE A 227 23.24 -2.22 7.63
CA ILE A 227 23.38 -0.77 7.36
C ILE A 227 24.29 -0.50 6.16
N LYS A 228 25.15 -1.45 5.77
CA LYS A 228 26.23 -1.22 4.78
C LYS A 228 25.90 -1.65 3.35
N GLU A 229 24.85 -2.43 3.12
CA GLU A 229 24.50 -2.92 1.77
C GLU A 229 23.64 -1.94 0.97
N SER A 230 23.33 -0.76 1.52
CA SER A 230 22.51 0.28 0.86
C SER A 230 23.30 1.52 0.38
N GLU A 231 24.63 1.54 0.52
CA GLU A 231 25.53 2.54 -0.11
C GLU A 231 26.07 2.03 -1.46
#